data_AF-A0A522M9J5-F1
#
_entry.id   AF-A0A522M9J5-F1
#
_cell.length_a   1.000
_cell.length_b   1.000
_cell.length_c   1.000
_cell.angle_alpha   90.00
_cell.angle_beta   90.00
_cell.angle_gamma   90.00
#
_symmetry.space_group_name_H-M   'P 1'
#
loop_
_entity.id
_entity.type
_entity.pdbx_description
1 polymer ?
#
loop_
_entity_poly.entity_id
_entity_poly.type
_entity_poly.pdbx_seq_one_letter_code
_entity_poly.pdbx_strand_id
1 'polypeptide(L)' 'MSENELEQTYTALAECIGRVGENKTPLLLATLALDLLSQQENAKAALAHIVQAERLASI' A
#
# COMPACT_ATOMS: atom_id res chain seq x y z
N MET A 1 -4.85 14.25 1.95
CA MET A 1 -5.86 13.61 1.11
C MET A 1 -7.20 13.79 1.79
N SER A 2 -8.21 14.27 1.07
CA SER A 2 -9.60 14.30 1.52
C SER A 2 -10.20 12.90 1.56
N GLU A 3 -11.36 12.75 2.22
CA GLU A 3 -12.08 11.48 2.30
C GLU A 3 -12.45 10.93 0.91
N ASN A 4 -12.95 11.78 0.01
CA ASN A 4 -13.29 11.40 -1.36
C ASN A 4 -12.06 10.94 -2.16
N GLU A 5 -10.92 11.63 -2.04
CA GLU A 5 -9.68 11.21 -2.68
C GLU A 5 -9.16 9.86 -2.12
N LEU A 6 -9.37 9.60 -0.82
CA LEU A 6 -9.02 8.33 -0.19
C LEU A 6 -9.89 7.19 -0.71
N GLU A 7 -11.20 7.38 -0.78
CA GLU A 7 -12.13 6.38 -1.35
C GLU A 7 -11.82 6.08 -2.81
N GLN A 8 -11.53 7.12 -3.60
CA GLN A 8 -11.17 6.97 -5.01
C GLN A 8 -9.87 6.17 -5.18
N THR A 9 -8.83 6.50 -4.43
CA THR A 9 -7.54 5.79 -4.50
C THR A 9 -7.65 4.36 -3.98
N TYR A 10 -8.46 4.11 -2.95
CA TYR A 10 -8.75 2.76 -2.46
C TYR A 10 -9.50 1.92 -3.48
N THR A 11 -10.55 2.47 -4.10
CA THR A 11 -11.30 1.81 -5.18
C THR A 11 -10.38 1.41 -6.33
N ALA A 12 -9.52 2.33 -6.78
CA ALA A 12 -8.56 2.07 -7.85
C ALA A 12 -7.58 0.94 -7.50
N LEU A 13 -7.13 0.87 -6.24
CA LEU A 13 -6.28 -0.21 -5.76
C LEU A 13 -7.02 -1.57 -5.79
N ALA A 14 -8.26 -1.61 -5.29
CA ALA A 14 -9.06 -2.83 -5.27
C ALA A 14 -9.31 -3.38 -6.68
N GLU A 15 -9.64 -2.51 -7.63
CA GLU A 15 -9.79 -2.91 -9.03
C GLU A 15 -8.46 -3.39 -9.65
N CYS A 16 -7.35 -2.76 -9.30
CA CYS A 16 -6.02 -3.17 -9.77
C CYS A 16 -5.68 -4.59 -9.30
N ILE A 17 -5.93 -4.88 -8.02
CA ILE A 17 -5.78 -6.22 -7.44
C ILE A 17 -6.65 -7.23 -8.21
N GLY A 18 -7.92 -6.89 -8.45
CA GLY A 18 -8.84 -7.74 -9.22
C GLY A 18 -8.35 -8.03 -10.64
N ARG A 19 -7.81 -7.02 -11.34
CA ARG A 19 -7.26 -7.18 -12.71
C ARG A 19 -5.98 -8.02 -12.75
N VAL A 20 -5.11 -7.87 -11.75
CA VAL A 20 -3.81 -8.57 -11.68
C VAL A 20 -3.98 -10.04 -11.27
N GLY A 21 -5.00 -10.33 -10.46
CA GLY A 21 -5.38 -11.67 -10.01
C GLY A 21 -4.56 -12.14 -8.80
N GLU A 22 -5.17 -13.03 -7.99
CA GLU A 22 -4.67 -13.46 -6.68
C GLU A 22 -3.20 -13.91 -6.67
N ASN A 23 -2.79 -14.68 -7.68
CA ASN A 23 -1.42 -15.19 -7.80
C ASN A 23 -0.35 -14.10 -7.90
N LYS A 24 -0.70 -12.92 -8.43
CA LYS A 24 0.22 -11.80 -8.65
C LYS A 24 0.01 -10.66 -7.66
N THR A 25 -1.05 -10.69 -6.84
CA THR A 25 -1.35 -9.69 -5.82
C THR A 25 -0.18 -9.43 -4.86
N PRO A 26 0.54 -10.45 -4.32
CA PRO A 26 1.67 -10.20 -3.43
C PRO A 26 2.78 -9.39 -4.11
N LEU A 27 3.07 -9.68 -5.38
CA LEU A 27 4.10 -8.97 -6.15
C LEU A 27 3.67 -7.53 -6.47
N LEU A 28 2.40 -7.33 -6.84
CA LEU A 28 1.82 -6.00 -7.05
C LEU A 28 1.96 -5.14 -5.79
N LEU A 29 1.53 -5.66 -4.64
CA LEU A 29 1.57 -4.94 -3.37
C LEU A 29 3.00 -4.66 -2.91
N ALA A 30 3.92 -5.62 -3.08
CA ALA A 30 5.34 -5.40 -2.79
C ALA A 30 5.96 -4.30 -3.66
N THR A 31 5.58 -4.24 -4.94
CA THR A 31 6.08 -3.22 -5.88
C THR A 31 5.52 -1.83 -5.54
N LEU A 32 4.22 -1.74 -5.26
CA LEU A 32 3.59 -0.50 -4.80
C LEU A 32 4.20 -0.02 -3.47
N ALA A 33 4.43 -0.94 -2.53
CA ALA A 33 5.08 -0.61 -1.26
C ALA A 33 6.51 -0.07 -1.50
N LEU A 34 7.30 -0.70 -2.39
CA LEU A 34 8.64 -0.22 -2.72
C LEU A 34 8.63 1.20 -3.31
N ASP A 35 7.70 1.50 -4.23
CA ASP A 35 7.53 2.83 -4.80
C ASP A 35 7.23 3.88 -3.70
N LEU A 36 6.27 3.59 -2.82
CA LEU A 36 5.91 4.47 -1.69
C LEU A 36 7.05 4.64 -0.67
N LEU A 37 7.81 3.57 -0.40
CA LEU A 37 8.99 3.62 0.47
C LEU A 37 10.12 4.46 -0.13
N SER A 38 10.27 4.45 -1.46
CA SER A 38 11.28 5.26 -2.16
C SER A 38 11.03 6.77 -2.10
N GLN A 39 9.77 7.16 -1.87
CA GLN A 39 9.34 8.55 -1.72
C GLN A 39 9.50 9.08 -0.28
N GLN A 40 9.87 8.22 0.68
CA GLN A 40 10.06 8.64 2.07
C GLN A 40 11.34 9.44 2.25
N GLU A 41 11.28 10.43 3.15
CA GLU A 41 12.43 11.31 3.43
C GLU A 41 13.64 10.55 3.99
N ASN A 42 13.41 9.45 4.71
CA ASN A 42 14.45 8.61 5.29
C ASN A 42 13.93 7.23 5.71
N ALA A 43 14.86 6.33 6.01
CA ALA A 43 14.56 4.96 6.43
C ALA A 43 13.71 4.88 7.72
N LYS A 44 13.81 5.86 8.64
CA LYS A 44 13.04 5.85 9.89
C LYS A 44 11.55 6.08 9.62
N ALA A 45 11.22 7.01 8.71
CA ALA A 45 9.84 7.24 8.27
C ALA A 45 9.25 6.00 7.58
N ALA A 46 10.02 5.41 6.67
CA ALA A 46 9.68 4.14 6.02
C ALA A 46 9.38 3.00 7.02
N LEU A 47 10.27 2.79 8.01
CA LEU A 47 10.09 1.75 9.03
C LEU A 47 8.85 1.97 9.90
N ALA A 48 8.48 3.21 10.20
CA ALA A 48 7.27 3.51 10.98
C ALA A 48 5.99 3.05 10.24
N HIS A 49 5.92 3.24 8.92
CA HIS A 49 4.81 2.75 8.11
C HIS A 49 4.72 1.21 8.10
N ILE A 50 5.86 0.52 8.06
CA ILE A 50 5.91 -0.96 8.10
C ILE A 50 5.35 -1.49 9.43
N VAL A 51 5.80 -0.94 10.56
CA VAL A 51 5.32 -1.35 11.89
C VAL A 51 3.82 -1.09 12.05
N GLN A 52 3.32 0.01 11.49
CA GLN A 52 1.90 0.32 11.54
C GLN A 52 1.08 -0.65 10.68
N ALA A 53 1.54 -0.99 9.48
CA ALA A 53 0.89 -1.97 8.62
C ALA A 53 0.84 -3.36 9.27
N GLU A 54 1.94 -3.81 9.88
CA GLU A 54 2.00 -5.09 10.63
C GLU A 54 1.00 -5.12 11.79
N ARG A 55 0.91 -4.03 12.55
CA ARG A 55 -0.08 -3.89 13.62
C ARG A 55 -1.50 -4.02 13.08
N LEU A 56 -1.84 -3.32 12.00
CA LEU A 56 -3.18 -3.33 11.42
C LEU A 56 -3.57 -4.70 10.83
N ALA A 57 -2.61 -5.44 10.29
CA ALA A 57 -2.84 -6.77 9.74
C ALA A 57 -3.02 -7.87 10.80
N SER A 58 -2.65 -7.61 12.05
CA SER A 58 -2.65 -8.59 13.15
C SER A 58 -3.83 -8.43 14.12
N ILE A 59 -4.81 -7.57 13.80
CA ILE A 59 -6.02 -7.29 14.59
C ILE A 59 -7.21 -7.96 13.90
#